data_AF-A0A7W1BBN4-F1
#
_entry.id   AF-A0A7W1BBN4-F1
#
_cell.length_a   1.000
_cell.length_b   1.000
_cell.length_c   1.000
_cell.angle_alpha   90.00
_cell.angle_beta   90.00
_cell.angle_gamma   90.00
#
_symmetry.space_group_name_H-M   'P 1'
#
loop_
_entity.id
_entity.type
_entity.pdbx_description
1 polymer ?
#
loop_
_entity_poly.entity_id
_entity_poly.type
_entity_poly.pdbx_seq_one_letter_code
_entity_poly.pdbx_strand_id
1 'polypeptide(L)'
;MRRIAPAALALALAVSSCTGEPPARSRPSPGEPSSQTPSPPAATSPSPDDDPDPIVLDVVADLPLLAEPNDQSYLEGMELAVEEVNAAGGVGGRALALELHDEGGVPARATQEMAALLSEGATTILYAGAGTAIPPLRQQFAGTGTPVVLLGGDLYTSRGLFPQVFQTTVPWVWQANVLARYLVTDRKAENVVFVGVGPEADLASASLTSALEYWGGRLVDSFVVSEVLPLEAVHDVAAVDWVVAFGAAFEVLEIQRQAPAALGAGAATGFSAPSSLLIPDAAHTGPPAGAAACYTYTWAGWAEPIPRVRGFIERFEDMFGRRPAGLEQEGFDAVRIVAEGLRATGGRGGDELVRAIENLPERTFSSFPIDFGPDDHLFMPRSELGLFAVPGPKETLDPWQTRERDRWLWRPIMRTFTYNGERTSVLEGDRRVFFPGWRKSLPAPTYTESRYGIVTGHSDPLH
;
A
#
# COMPACT_ATOMS: atom_id res chain seq x y z
N MET A 1 -8.76 -32.38 -57.44
CA MET A 1 -8.20 -31.04 -57.79
C MET A 1 -8.89 -30.53 -59.05
N ARG A 2 -9.96 -29.74 -58.93
CA ARG A 2 -10.65 -29.18 -60.10
C ARG A 2 -11.25 -27.80 -59.80
N ARG A 3 -10.99 -26.93 -60.78
CA ARG A 3 -11.54 -25.61 -61.14
C ARG A 3 -13.06 -25.47 -60.93
N ILE A 4 -13.57 -24.23 -60.95
CA ILE A 4 -14.45 -23.66 -62.00
C ILE A 4 -14.99 -22.25 -61.58
N ALA A 5 -15.04 -21.33 -62.54
CA ALA A 5 -15.70 -20.00 -62.52
C ALA A 5 -17.21 -20.12 -62.90
N PRO A 6 -18.00 -19.11 -63.36
CA PRO A 6 -18.00 -17.65 -63.17
C PRO A 6 -19.41 -17.12 -62.73
N ALA A 7 -19.58 -15.79 -62.80
CA ALA A 7 -20.75 -14.96 -62.53
C ALA A 7 -21.97 -15.11 -63.48
N ALA A 8 -23.19 -14.77 -62.99
CA ALA A 8 -24.08 -13.72 -63.53
C ALA A 8 -25.57 -13.86 -63.06
N LEU A 9 -26.04 -12.81 -62.39
CA LEU A 9 -27.28 -12.03 -62.59
C LEU A 9 -28.70 -12.67 -62.72
N ALA A 10 -29.61 -12.05 -61.96
CA ALA A 10 -31.02 -11.70 -62.24
C ALA A 10 -32.19 -12.65 -61.86
N LEU A 11 -32.91 -12.23 -60.81
CA LEU A 11 -34.33 -11.81 -60.78
C LEU A 11 -35.42 -12.82 -61.19
N ALA A 12 -36.30 -13.19 -60.25
CA ALA A 12 -37.72 -13.41 -60.53
C ALA A 12 -38.59 -13.29 -59.26
N LEU A 13 -39.69 -12.55 -59.41
CA LEU A 13 -40.74 -12.28 -58.44
C LEU A 13 -41.66 -13.48 -58.18
N ALA A 14 -42.38 -13.36 -57.05
CA ALA A 14 -43.48 -14.17 -56.54
C ALA A 14 -44.63 -14.47 -57.53
N VAL A 15 -45.46 -15.48 -57.19
CA VAL A 15 -46.90 -15.35 -56.85
C VAL A 15 -47.60 -16.72 -56.71
N SER A 16 -48.36 -16.84 -55.62
CA SER A 16 -49.59 -17.61 -55.32
C SER A 16 -49.82 -19.08 -55.73
N SER A 17 -50.39 -19.81 -54.77
CA SER A 17 -51.82 -20.24 -54.72
C SER A 17 -51.93 -21.66 -54.16
N CYS A 18 -52.64 -21.90 -53.05
CA CYS A 18 -54.09 -22.12 -52.92
C CYS A 18 -54.44 -23.62 -52.79
N THR A 19 -55.42 -23.88 -51.90
CA THR A 19 -56.47 -24.94 -51.85
C THR A 19 -56.63 -25.37 -50.38
N GLY A 20 -57.75 -25.25 -49.66
CA GLY A 20 -59.19 -25.25 -49.98
C GLY A 20 -59.79 -26.57 -49.42
N GLU A 21 -60.29 -26.62 -48.17
CA GLU A 21 -61.73 -26.68 -47.72
C GLU A 21 -62.46 -28.03 -48.10
N PRO A 22 -63.56 -28.54 -47.44
CA PRO A 22 -64.58 -27.88 -46.62
C PRO A 22 -65.23 -28.79 -45.49
N PRO A 23 -66.52 -28.65 -44.99
CA PRO A 23 -66.82 -28.45 -43.56
C PRO A 23 -68.08 -29.19 -43.00
N ALA A 24 -68.66 -28.68 -41.89
CA ALA A 24 -70.07 -28.72 -41.39
C ALA A 24 -70.45 -29.80 -40.34
N ARG A 25 -71.30 -29.61 -39.30
CA ARG A 25 -72.13 -28.51 -38.73
C ARG A 25 -72.81 -29.02 -37.43
N SER A 26 -73.08 -28.15 -36.43
CA SER A 26 -74.41 -27.90 -35.77
C SER A 26 -74.32 -27.25 -34.36
N ARG A 27 -75.37 -26.47 -33.98
CA ARG A 27 -75.59 -25.47 -32.89
C ARG A 27 -76.74 -25.95 -31.95
N PRO A 28 -77.29 -25.25 -30.89
CA PRO A 28 -76.89 -24.05 -30.07
C PRO A 28 -77.23 -24.02 -28.51
N SER A 29 -76.62 -23.05 -27.76
CA SER A 29 -77.02 -22.21 -26.55
C SER A 29 -77.53 -22.79 -25.18
N PRO A 30 -77.58 -22.04 -24.01
CA PRO A 30 -77.05 -20.70 -23.57
C PRO A 30 -76.48 -20.56 -22.09
N GLY A 31 -75.80 -19.43 -21.76
CA GLY A 31 -75.96 -18.66 -20.47
C GLY A 31 -74.90 -18.67 -19.31
N GLU A 32 -74.08 -17.59 -19.22
CA GLU A 32 -73.51 -16.79 -18.06
C GLU A 32 -72.88 -17.42 -16.77
N PRO A 33 -72.07 -16.69 -15.93
CA PRO A 33 -71.10 -15.59 -16.16
C PRO A 33 -69.73 -15.74 -15.41
N SER A 34 -68.89 -14.71 -15.53
CA SER A 34 -67.47 -14.49 -15.19
C SER A 34 -67.07 -14.30 -13.71
N SER A 35 -65.81 -14.64 -13.37
CA SER A 35 -64.95 -13.89 -12.43
C SER A 35 -63.47 -14.28 -12.56
N GLN A 36 -62.63 -13.44 -13.17
CA GLN A 36 -61.16 -13.46 -13.02
C GLN A 36 -60.64 -12.02 -12.89
N THR A 37 -59.89 -11.79 -11.81
CA THR A 37 -59.16 -10.55 -11.49
C THR A 37 -57.88 -10.46 -12.34
N PRO A 38 -57.47 -9.29 -12.87
CA PRO A 38 -56.23 -9.18 -13.63
C PRO A 38 -55.00 -9.16 -12.71
N SER A 39 -53.96 -9.91 -13.11
CA SER A 39 -52.61 -9.82 -12.53
C SER A 39 -51.89 -8.55 -13.03
N PRO A 40 -50.99 -7.93 -12.24
CA PRO A 40 -50.22 -6.77 -12.70
C PRO A 40 -49.18 -7.17 -13.76
N PRO A 41 -48.79 -6.26 -14.66
CA PRO A 41 -47.77 -6.54 -15.66
C PRO A 41 -46.41 -6.81 -14.98
N ALA A 42 -45.73 -7.86 -15.44
CA ALA A 42 -44.39 -8.20 -15.01
C ALA A 42 -43.44 -7.03 -15.32
N ALA A 43 -42.70 -6.59 -14.30
CA ALA A 43 -41.58 -5.69 -14.48
C ALA A 43 -40.51 -6.41 -15.33
N THR A 44 -40.15 -5.81 -16.45
CA THR A 44 -39.03 -6.22 -17.28
C THR A 44 -37.76 -6.14 -16.44
N SER A 45 -37.09 -7.27 -16.21
CA SER A 45 -35.72 -7.27 -15.69
C SER A 45 -34.79 -6.65 -16.75
N PRO A 46 -33.82 -5.80 -16.36
CA PRO A 46 -32.84 -5.28 -17.29
C PRO A 46 -31.97 -6.41 -17.86
N SER A 47 -31.53 -6.22 -19.11
CA SER A 47 -30.67 -7.15 -19.83
C SER A 47 -29.22 -7.08 -19.29
N PRO A 48 -28.37 -8.11 -19.48
CA PRO A 48 -26.99 -8.13 -18.96
C PRO A 48 -26.01 -7.14 -19.62
N ASP A 49 -26.43 -6.38 -20.64
CA ASP A 49 -25.59 -5.48 -21.43
C ASP A 49 -25.74 -3.98 -21.04
N ASP A 50 -26.38 -3.67 -19.92
CA ASP A 50 -26.61 -2.28 -19.46
C ASP A 50 -25.63 -1.78 -18.38
N ASP A 51 -24.66 -2.59 -17.95
CA ASP A 51 -23.65 -2.11 -17.00
C ASP A 51 -22.59 -1.25 -17.72
N PRO A 52 -22.34 -0.02 -17.26
CA PRO A 52 -21.37 0.86 -17.90
C PRO A 52 -19.94 0.32 -17.74
N ASP A 53 -19.12 0.48 -18.79
CA ASP A 53 -17.72 0.00 -18.79
C ASP A 53 -16.97 0.40 -17.52
N PRO A 54 -16.20 -0.52 -16.90
CA PRO A 54 -15.48 -0.24 -15.67
C PRO A 54 -14.47 0.90 -15.86
N ILE A 55 -14.16 1.60 -14.77
CA ILE A 55 -13.01 2.50 -14.73
C ILE A 55 -11.79 1.65 -14.39
N VAL A 56 -10.87 1.56 -15.33
CA VAL A 56 -9.60 0.85 -15.16
C VAL A 56 -8.63 1.69 -14.36
N LEU A 57 -8.01 1.08 -13.35
CA LEU A 57 -6.85 1.60 -12.64
C LEU A 57 -5.64 0.74 -13.05
N ASP A 58 -4.71 1.34 -13.79
CA ASP A 58 -3.54 0.63 -14.29
C ASP A 58 -2.52 0.44 -13.16
N VAL A 59 -2.16 -0.80 -12.87
CA VAL A 59 -1.16 -1.17 -11.86
C VAL A 59 0.11 -1.61 -12.55
N VAL A 60 1.20 -0.86 -12.38
CA VAL A 60 2.53 -1.23 -12.87
C VAL A 60 3.34 -1.75 -11.69
N ALA A 61 3.87 -2.97 -11.79
CA ALA A 61 4.65 -3.61 -10.73
C ALA A 61 5.48 -4.78 -11.27
N ASP A 62 6.41 -5.29 -10.46
CA ASP A 62 7.03 -6.59 -10.68
C ASP A 62 6.05 -7.70 -10.28
N LEU A 63 5.34 -8.30 -11.25
CA LEU A 63 4.31 -9.29 -10.95
C LEU A 63 4.85 -10.58 -10.33
N PRO A 64 6.01 -11.11 -10.75
CA PRO A 64 6.66 -12.19 -10.02
C PRO A 64 6.92 -11.88 -8.53
N LEU A 65 7.36 -10.65 -8.19
CA LEU A 65 7.46 -10.25 -6.78
C LEU A 65 6.07 -10.18 -6.13
N LEU A 66 5.04 -9.66 -6.81
CA LEU A 66 3.65 -9.72 -6.33
C LEU A 66 3.09 -11.14 -6.21
N ALA A 67 3.70 -12.14 -6.88
CA ALA A 67 3.33 -13.55 -6.79
C ALA A 67 4.04 -14.29 -5.65
N GLU A 68 5.12 -13.71 -5.10
CA GLU A 68 5.76 -14.19 -3.88
C GLU A 68 5.02 -13.62 -2.65
N PRO A 69 4.82 -14.39 -1.56
CA PRO A 69 4.03 -13.97 -0.39
C PRO A 69 4.50 -12.66 0.30
N ASN A 70 5.68 -12.16 -0.05
CA ASN A 70 6.35 -11.06 0.63
C ASN A 70 6.01 -9.69 0.03
N ASP A 71 5.77 -9.58 -1.28
CA ASP A 71 5.47 -8.30 -1.94
C ASP A 71 4.02 -8.17 -2.44
N GLN A 72 3.20 -9.22 -2.26
CA GLN A 72 1.76 -9.24 -2.55
C GLN A 72 0.94 -8.18 -1.75
N SER A 73 1.52 -7.60 -0.70
CA SER A 73 0.78 -6.78 0.26
C SER A 73 0.10 -5.55 -0.37
N TYR A 74 0.77 -4.82 -1.26
CA TYR A 74 0.17 -3.66 -1.91
C TYR A 74 -1.05 -4.05 -2.76
N LEU A 75 -0.93 -5.10 -3.57
CA LEU A 75 -1.97 -5.55 -4.48
C LEU A 75 -3.22 -6.02 -3.72
N GLU A 76 -3.07 -6.81 -2.67
CA GLU A 76 -4.21 -7.28 -1.86
C GLU A 76 -4.95 -6.11 -1.18
N GLY A 77 -4.20 -5.11 -0.74
CA GLY A 77 -4.79 -3.85 -0.27
C GLY A 77 -5.62 -3.16 -1.34
N MET A 78 -5.10 -3.08 -2.57
CA MET A 78 -5.81 -2.50 -3.72
C MET A 78 -7.07 -3.30 -4.07
N GLU A 79 -6.98 -4.64 -4.10
CA GLU A 79 -8.08 -5.56 -4.39
C GLU A 79 -9.21 -5.42 -3.36
N LEU A 80 -8.88 -5.38 -2.06
CA LEU A 80 -9.85 -5.14 -1.00
C LEU A 80 -10.56 -3.79 -1.16
N ALA A 81 -9.81 -2.73 -1.50
CA ALA A 81 -10.37 -1.42 -1.72
C ALA A 81 -11.31 -1.38 -2.94
N VAL A 82 -10.94 -2.04 -4.04
CA VAL A 82 -11.78 -2.17 -5.24
C VAL A 82 -13.08 -2.90 -4.91
N GLU A 83 -13.00 -4.04 -4.22
CA GLU A 83 -14.18 -4.81 -3.81
C GLU A 83 -15.12 -3.95 -2.95
N GLU A 84 -14.59 -3.25 -1.94
CA GLU A 84 -15.40 -2.35 -1.10
C GLU A 84 -16.04 -1.20 -1.88
N VAL A 85 -15.30 -0.60 -2.82
CA VAL A 85 -15.81 0.49 -3.65
C VAL A 85 -16.93 -0.02 -4.57
N ASN A 86 -16.74 -1.18 -5.19
CA ASN A 86 -17.71 -1.78 -6.11
C ASN A 86 -18.98 -2.24 -5.36
N ALA A 87 -18.83 -2.88 -4.20
CA ALA A 87 -19.94 -3.26 -3.33
C ALA A 87 -20.75 -2.03 -2.86
N ALA A 88 -20.12 -0.86 -2.77
CA ALA A 88 -20.78 0.42 -2.46
C ALA A 88 -21.41 1.12 -3.68
N GLY A 89 -21.50 0.45 -4.84
CA GLY A 89 -22.07 0.99 -6.08
C GLY A 89 -21.06 1.69 -7.00
N GLY A 90 -19.76 1.48 -6.76
CA GLY A 90 -18.67 1.96 -7.61
C GLY A 90 -18.48 3.46 -7.59
N VAL A 91 -18.04 4.00 -8.73
CA VAL A 91 -17.87 5.43 -9.00
C VAL A 91 -18.95 5.87 -9.98
N GLY A 92 -19.98 6.56 -9.48
CA GLY A 92 -21.09 7.01 -10.33
C GLY A 92 -21.85 5.85 -11.01
N GLY A 93 -21.89 4.67 -10.37
CA GLY A 93 -22.50 3.45 -10.93
C GLY A 93 -21.57 2.60 -11.80
N ARG A 94 -20.33 3.05 -12.03
CA ARG A 94 -19.31 2.27 -12.76
C ARG A 94 -18.42 1.51 -11.79
N ALA A 95 -18.18 0.23 -12.05
CA ALA A 95 -17.22 -0.56 -11.28
C ALA A 95 -15.78 -0.07 -11.51
N LEU A 96 -14.91 -0.28 -10.54
CA LEU A 96 -13.46 -0.20 -10.68
C LEU A 96 -12.90 -1.57 -11.06
N ALA A 97 -11.86 -1.58 -11.88
CA ALA A 97 -11.08 -2.77 -12.19
C ALA A 97 -9.58 -2.45 -12.12
N LEU A 98 -8.77 -3.39 -11.62
CA LEU A 98 -7.32 -3.30 -11.69
C LEU A 98 -6.85 -3.98 -12.97
N GLU A 99 -5.98 -3.32 -13.73
CA GLU A 99 -5.28 -3.92 -14.86
C GLU A 99 -3.78 -3.99 -14.56
N LEU A 100 -3.22 -5.20 -14.55
CA LEU A 100 -1.84 -5.44 -14.10
C LEU A 100 -0.87 -5.44 -15.28
N HIS A 101 0.20 -4.68 -15.15
CA HIS A 101 1.27 -4.53 -16.14
C HIS A 101 2.61 -4.91 -15.51
N ASP A 102 3.22 -5.99 -16.00
CA ASP A 102 4.49 -6.53 -15.47
C ASP A 102 5.71 -5.77 -16.00
N GLU A 103 6.45 -5.17 -15.08
CA GLU A 103 7.72 -4.52 -15.40
C GLU A 103 8.93 -5.44 -15.17
N GLY A 104 8.74 -6.58 -14.50
CA GLY A 104 9.77 -7.60 -14.27
C GLY A 104 10.96 -7.12 -13.44
N GLY A 105 10.75 -6.18 -12.51
CA GLY A 105 11.75 -5.70 -11.55
C GLY A 105 12.84 -4.82 -12.16
N VAL A 106 12.57 -4.20 -13.31
CA VAL A 106 13.54 -3.39 -14.06
C VAL A 106 12.99 -1.98 -14.24
N PRO A 107 13.46 -0.97 -13.49
CA PRO A 107 12.91 0.39 -13.54
C PRO A 107 12.79 1.02 -14.95
N ALA A 108 13.69 0.63 -15.87
CA ALA A 108 13.62 1.07 -17.26
C ALA A 108 12.43 0.48 -18.03
N ARG A 109 11.97 -0.74 -17.71
CA ARG A 109 10.73 -1.33 -18.24
C ARG A 109 9.52 -0.68 -17.62
N ALA A 110 9.48 -0.45 -16.30
CA ALA A 110 8.40 0.33 -15.67
C ALA A 110 8.22 1.70 -16.33
N THR A 111 9.34 2.39 -16.63
CA THR A 111 9.32 3.64 -17.41
C THR A 111 8.68 3.47 -18.79
N GLN A 112 8.95 2.37 -19.49
CA GLN A 112 8.38 2.09 -20.82
C GLN A 112 6.89 1.79 -20.75
N GLU A 113 6.47 0.94 -19.81
CA GLU A 113 5.05 0.58 -19.59
C GLU A 113 4.23 1.82 -19.22
N MET A 114 4.68 2.62 -18.24
CA MET A 114 4.01 3.87 -17.89
C MET A 114 3.94 4.84 -19.09
N ALA A 115 4.98 4.92 -19.93
CA ALA A 115 4.93 5.76 -21.13
C ALA A 115 3.90 5.28 -22.17
N ALA A 116 3.70 3.97 -22.30
CA ALA A 116 2.66 3.40 -23.15
C ALA A 116 1.27 3.76 -22.61
N LEU A 117 1.02 3.51 -21.32
CA LEU A 117 -0.23 3.84 -20.63
C LEU A 117 -0.61 5.33 -20.74
N LEU A 118 0.36 6.22 -20.56
CA LEU A 118 0.17 7.66 -20.76
C LEU A 118 -0.22 8.00 -22.22
N SER A 119 0.29 7.26 -23.20
CA SER A 119 -0.05 7.47 -24.62
C SER A 119 -1.43 6.92 -24.97
N GLU A 120 -1.87 5.88 -24.27
CA GLU A 120 -3.18 5.24 -24.41
C GLU A 120 -4.29 5.99 -23.65
N GLY A 121 -3.92 6.92 -22.77
CA GLY A 121 -4.85 7.77 -22.04
C GLY A 121 -5.35 7.12 -20.75
N ALA A 122 -4.46 6.40 -20.04
CA ALA A 122 -4.74 5.83 -18.72
C ALA A 122 -5.43 6.84 -17.79
N THR A 123 -6.42 6.37 -17.04
CA THR A 123 -7.18 7.23 -16.12
C THR A 123 -6.31 7.65 -14.93
N THR A 124 -5.51 6.70 -14.43
CA THR A 124 -4.55 6.85 -13.34
C THR A 124 -3.62 5.64 -13.35
N ILE A 125 -2.42 5.81 -12.81
CA ILE A 125 -1.44 4.74 -12.68
C ILE A 125 -1.16 4.52 -11.18
N LEU A 126 -1.25 3.28 -10.71
CA LEU A 126 -0.77 2.83 -9.41
C LEU A 126 0.57 2.13 -9.68
N TYR A 127 1.68 2.69 -9.21
CA TYR A 127 3.01 2.14 -9.47
C TYR A 127 3.65 1.65 -8.18
N ALA A 128 3.80 0.34 -8.06
CA ALA A 128 4.51 -0.31 -6.95
C ALA A 128 5.92 -0.71 -7.42
N GLY A 129 6.91 0.11 -7.07
CA GLY A 129 8.28 -0.09 -7.53
C GLY A 129 9.20 1.09 -7.22
N ALA A 130 10.43 1.04 -7.75
CA ALA A 130 11.43 2.08 -7.51
C ALA A 130 11.00 3.43 -8.10
N GLY A 131 11.03 4.50 -7.31
CA GLY A 131 10.53 5.82 -7.71
C GLY A 131 11.27 6.41 -8.91
N THR A 132 12.52 5.98 -9.14
CA THR A 132 13.40 6.42 -10.24
C THR A 132 12.81 6.21 -11.65
N ALA A 133 11.81 5.34 -11.82
CA ALA A 133 11.12 5.14 -13.09
C ALA A 133 10.19 6.30 -13.51
N ILE A 134 9.73 7.13 -12.57
CA ILE A 134 8.73 8.18 -12.85
C ILE A 134 9.35 9.49 -13.39
N PRO A 135 10.43 10.07 -12.81
CA PRO A 135 10.97 11.37 -13.23
C PRO A 135 11.29 11.53 -14.73
N PRO A 136 11.79 10.49 -15.45
CA PRO A 136 11.99 10.58 -16.90
C PRO A 136 10.72 10.92 -17.69
N LEU A 137 9.54 10.59 -17.16
CA LEU A 137 8.24 10.80 -17.79
C LEU A 137 7.57 12.11 -17.39
N ARG A 138 8.22 12.97 -16.60
CA ARG A 138 7.61 14.19 -16.04
C ARG A 138 6.89 15.05 -17.08
N GLN A 139 7.48 15.24 -18.26
CA GLN A 139 6.84 16.05 -19.33
C GLN A 139 5.60 15.36 -19.93
N GLN A 140 5.59 14.03 -19.99
CA GLN A 140 4.46 13.26 -20.51
C GLN A 140 3.31 13.20 -19.49
N PHE A 141 3.62 13.03 -18.20
CA PHE A 141 2.66 13.21 -17.12
C PHE A 141 2.05 14.62 -17.13
N ALA A 142 2.88 15.66 -17.28
CA ALA A 142 2.38 17.03 -17.38
C ALA A 142 1.53 17.28 -18.64
N GLY A 143 1.82 16.61 -19.76
CA GLY A 143 1.07 16.75 -21.00
C GLY A 143 -0.29 16.03 -21.00
N THR A 144 -0.43 14.95 -20.24
CA THR A 144 -1.66 14.16 -20.12
C THR A 144 -2.49 14.53 -18.88
N GLY A 145 -1.84 15.08 -17.86
CA GLY A 145 -2.42 15.33 -16.55
C GLY A 145 -2.64 14.06 -15.71
N THR A 146 -2.22 12.89 -16.19
CA THR A 146 -2.53 11.60 -15.55
C THR A 146 -1.90 11.50 -14.17
N PRO A 147 -2.65 11.28 -13.09
CA PRO A 147 -2.07 11.07 -11.77
C PRO A 147 -1.42 9.68 -11.67
N VAL A 148 -0.27 9.63 -10.99
CA VAL A 148 0.41 8.41 -10.57
C VAL A 148 0.51 8.35 -9.05
N VAL A 149 0.09 7.23 -8.46
CA VAL A 149 0.31 6.94 -7.03
C VAL A 149 1.49 5.97 -6.91
N LEU A 150 2.58 6.43 -6.31
CA LEU A 150 3.79 5.67 -6.04
C LEU A 150 3.67 4.91 -4.71
N LEU A 151 3.99 3.61 -4.75
CA LEU A 151 4.10 2.70 -3.62
C LEU A 151 5.49 2.03 -3.62
N GLY A 152 6.05 1.79 -2.44
CA GLY A 152 7.40 1.22 -2.26
C GLY A 152 8.56 2.20 -2.51
N GLY A 153 8.54 2.96 -3.61
CA GLY A 153 9.60 3.91 -3.97
C GLY A 153 9.52 5.27 -3.27
N ASP A 154 10.61 6.06 -3.33
CA ASP A 154 10.70 7.35 -2.63
C ASP A 154 11.22 8.51 -3.50
N LEU A 155 10.27 9.32 -3.98
CA LEU A 155 10.55 10.55 -4.71
C LEU A 155 10.66 11.80 -3.84
N TYR A 156 10.24 11.73 -2.58
CA TYR A 156 10.42 12.83 -1.65
C TYR A 156 11.90 13.02 -1.29
N THR A 157 12.58 11.93 -0.90
CA THR A 157 14.00 11.97 -0.53
C THR A 157 14.88 12.39 -1.71
N SER A 158 14.57 11.93 -2.92
CA SER A 158 15.29 12.30 -4.15
C SER A 158 14.90 13.67 -4.71
N ARG A 159 13.91 14.36 -4.12
CA ARG A 159 13.34 15.62 -4.60
C ARG A 159 12.79 15.52 -6.03
N GLY A 160 12.28 14.35 -6.38
CA GLY A 160 11.72 14.01 -7.68
C GLY A 160 10.21 14.15 -7.80
N LEU A 161 9.50 14.56 -6.73
CA LEU A 161 8.06 14.80 -6.77
C LEU A 161 7.69 15.94 -7.73
N PHE A 162 6.55 15.79 -8.40
CA PHE A 162 5.91 16.79 -9.26
C PHE A 162 4.38 16.62 -9.18
N PRO A 163 3.57 17.58 -9.68
CA PRO A 163 2.14 17.65 -9.34
C PRO A 163 1.31 16.39 -9.60
N GLN A 164 1.64 15.58 -10.60
CA GLN A 164 0.89 14.35 -10.87
C GLN A 164 1.24 13.18 -9.94
N VAL A 165 2.29 13.29 -9.12
CA VAL A 165 2.78 12.21 -8.27
C VAL A 165 2.20 12.34 -6.86
N PHE A 166 1.58 11.26 -6.39
CA PHE A 166 1.21 11.04 -5.00
C PHE A 166 2.01 9.86 -4.45
N GLN A 167 2.43 9.89 -3.19
CA GLN A 167 3.32 8.85 -2.64
C GLN A 167 2.78 8.32 -1.31
N THR A 168 2.53 7.01 -1.27
CA THR A 168 2.12 6.29 -0.05
C THR A 168 3.31 5.97 0.85
N THR A 169 4.45 5.66 0.25
CA THR A 169 5.69 5.28 0.92
C THR A 169 6.14 6.36 1.89
N VAL A 170 6.47 5.95 3.12
CA VAL A 170 7.13 6.83 4.09
C VAL A 170 8.50 7.29 3.55
N PRO A 171 8.75 8.60 3.39
CA PRO A 171 10.04 9.08 2.91
C PRO A 171 11.21 8.59 3.77
N TRP A 172 12.22 7.99 3.14
CA TRP A 172 13.41 7.49 3.81
C TRP A 172 14.12 8.58 4.60
N VAL A 173 14.21 9.81 4.09
CA VAL A 173 14.83 10.93 4.83
C VAL A 173 14.14 11.19 6.18
N TRP A 174 12.84 10.89 6.31
CA TRP A 174 12.14 10.95 7.59
C TRP A 174 12.49 9.75 8.47
N GLN A 175 12.47 8.54 7.90
CA GLN A 175 12.85 7.30 8.61
C GLN A 175 14.28 7.38 9.15
N ALA A 176 15.23 7.77 8.29
CA ALA A 176 16.63 7.97 8.63
C ALA A 176 16.82 8.98 9.78
N ASN A 177 16.03 10.06 9.83
CA ASN A 177 16.12 11.02 10.92
C ASN A 177 15.61 10.45 12.26
N VAL A 178 14.50 9.71 12.22
CA VAL A 178 13.94 9.04 13.41
C VAL A 178 14.90 7.94 13.91
N LEU A 179 15.41 7.11 12.98
CA LEU A 179 16.42 6.10 13.26
C LEU A 179 17.68 6.73 13.86
N ALA A 180 18.29 7.71 13.19
CA ALA A 180 19.50 8.36 13.68
C ALA A 180 19.33 8.94 15.09
N ARG A 181 18.19 9.57 15.39
CA ARG A 181 17.88 10.03 16.75
C ARG A 181 17.92 8.86 17.74
N TYR A 182 17.23 7.77 17.43
CA TYR A 182 17.17 6.58 18.28
C TYR A 182 18.55 5.95 18.47
N LEU A 183 19.34 5.80 17.40
CA LEU A 183 20.69 5.24 17.47
C LEU A 183 21.61 6.08 18.36
N VAL A 184 21.64 7.39 18.15
CA VAL A 184 22.56 8.27 18.87
C VAL A 184 22.09 8.60 20.28
N THR A 185 20.80 8.87 20.45
CA THR A 185 20.25 9.33 21.74
C THR A 185 19.93 8.16 22.66
N ASP A 186 19.31 7.11 22.13
CA ASP A 186 18.75 6.03 22.96
C ASP A 186 19.66 4.82 23.01
N ARG A 187 20.29 4.46 21.88
CA ARG A 187 21.21 3.31 21.82
C ARG A 187 22.66 3.67 22.11
N LYS A 188 23.01 4.95 22.02
CA LYS A 188 24.38 5.45 22.13
C LYS A 188 25.33 4.72 21.17
N ALA A 189 24.82 4.38 19.98
CA ALA A 189 25.61 3.73 18.95
C ALA A 189 26.70 4.69 18.44
N GLU A 190 27.94 4.24 18.47
CA GLU A 190 29.12 4.99 18.05
C GLU A 190 29.64 4.52 16.69
N ASN A 191 29.43 3.24 16.36
CA ASN A 191 29.97 2.57 15.17
C ASN A 191 28.87 1.98 14.29
N VAL A 192 28.08 2.89 13.71
CA VAL A 192 26.99 2.56 12.79
C VAL A 192 27.53 2.23 11.41
N VAL A 193 27.10 1.11 10.83
CA VAL A 193 27.42 0.70 9.45
C VAL A 193 26.13 0.64 8.63
N PHE A 194 26.18 1.10 7.38
CA PHE A 194 25.09 0.98 6.43
C PHE A 194 25.35 -0.18 5.46
N VAL A 195 24.33 -0.98 5.18
CA VAL A 195 24.36 -1.99 4.10
C VAL A 195 23.07 -1.83 3.30
N GLY A 196 23.16 -1.48 2.02
CA GLY A 196 22.01 -1.18 1.19
C GLY A 196 22.06 -1.85 -0.18
N VAL A 197 20.88 -2.17 -0.72
CA VAL A 197 20.70 -2.75 -2.06
C VAL A 197 19.69 -1.92 -2.84
N GLY A 198 19.82 -1.93 -4.16
CA GLY A 198 18.85 -1.34 -5.06
C GLY A 198 19.18 0.11 -5.48
N PRO A 199 18.38 0.66 -6.40
CA PRO A 199 18.69 1.92 -7.09
C PRO A 199 18.67 3.15 -6.18
N GLU A 200 18.05 3.06 -5.00
CA GLU A 200 17.91 4.15 -4.04
C GLU A 200 18.93 4.07 -2.89
N ALA A 201 19.74 3.01 -2.82
CA ALA A 201 20.65 2.72 -1.69
C ALA A 201 21.73 3.79 -1.47
N ASP A 202 22.34 4.32 -2.53
CA ASP A 202 23.35 5.39 -2.41
C ASP A 202 22.74 6.65 -1.75
N LEU A 203 21.56 7.06 -2.21
CA LEU A 203 20.84 8.20 -1.65
C LEU A 203 20.38 7.91 -0.22
N ALA A 204 19.99 6.66 0.06
CA ALA A 204 19.61 6.24 1.39
C ALA A 204 20.78 6.32 2.38
N SER A 205 21.97 5.85 1.98
CA SER A 205 23.21 5.97 2.76
C SER A 205 23.58 7.43 3.04
N ALA A 206 23.52 8.29 2.01
CA ALA A 206 23.80 9.72 2.16
C ALA A 206 22.81 10.42 3.13
N SER A 207 21.53 10.05 3.05
CA SER A 207 20.47 10.58 3.93
C SER A 207 20.67 10.14 5.38
N LEU A 208 21.04 8.87 5.60
CA LEU A 208 21.37 8.35 6.93
C LEU A 208 22.61 9.03 7.50
N THR A 209 23.65 9.22 6.68
CA THR A 209 24.88 9.92 7.09
C THR A 209 24.55 11.33 7.60
N SER A 210 23.79 12.10 6.81
CA SER A 210 23.36 13.45 7.20
C SER A 210 22.52 13.45 8.48
N ALA A 211 21.65 12.46 8.64
CA ALA A 211 20.82 12.32 9.83
C ALA A 211 21.64 11.98 11.09
N LEU A 212 22.61 11.07 10.98
CA LEU A 212 23.53 10.73 12.08
C LEU A 212 24.34 11.94 12.51
N GLU A 213 24.93 12.67 11.55
CA GLU A 213 25.70 13.89 11.84
C GLU A 213 24.87 14.96 12.56
N TYR A 214 23.62 15.17 12.13
CA TYR A 214 22.70 16.10 12.78
C TYR A 214 22.49 15.78 14.26
N TRP A 215 22.38 14.50 14.61
CA TRP A 215 22.20 14.05 15.99
C TRP A 215 23.51 13.88 16.77
N GLY A 216 24.66 14.10 16.14
CA GLY A 216 25.99 13.97 16.75
C GLY A 216 26.60 12.56 16.68
N GLY A 217 26.01 11.68 15.89
CA GLY A 217 26.58 10.39 15.50
C GLY A 217 27.38 10.47 14.21
N ARG A 218 27.82 9.32 13.71
CA ARG A 218 28.50 9.20 12.42
C ARG A 218 28.29 7.81 11.82
N LEU A 219 28.36 7.74 10.50
CA LEU A 219 28.47 6.47 9.78
C LEU A 219 29.95 6.08 9.70
N VAL A 220 30.30 4.86 10.12
CA VAL A 220 31.68 4.36 10.10
C VAL A 220 32.03 3.77 8.75
N ASP A 221 31.09 3.05 8.13
CA ASP A 221 31.24 2.55 6.76
C ASP A 221 29.88 2.37 6.08
N SER A 222 29.90 2.31 4.75
CA SER A 222 28.71 2.15 3.91
C SER A 222 28.97 1.18 2.77
N PHE A 223 28.17 0.13 2.71
CA PHE A 223 28.19 -0.87 1.67
C PHE A 223 26.92 -0.76 0.81
N VAL A 224 27.08 -0.34 -0.44
CA VAL A 224 26.01 -0.47 -1.44
C VAL A 224 26.36 -1.65 -2.33
N VAL A 225 25.52 -2.67 -2.29
CA VAL A 225 25.77 -3.95 -2.97
C VAL A 225 24.75 -4.17 -4.07
N SER A 226 25.16 -4.88 -5.13
CA SER A 226 24.26 -5.23 -6.24
C SER A 226 23.41 -6.45 -5.97
N GLU A 227 23.90 -7.37 -5.13
CA GLU A 227 23.23 -8.62 -4.77
C GLU A 227 23.43 -8.89 -3.28
N VAL A 228 22.42 -9.48 -2.63
CA VAL A 228 22.50 -9.87 -1.22
C VAL A 228 23.06 -11.27 -1.00
N LEU A 229 23.14 -12.11 -2.03
CA LEU A 229 23.52 -13.52 -1.93
C LEU A 229 24.64 -13.88 -2.91
N PRO A 230 25.91 -13.95 -2.48
CA PRO A 230 26.46 -13.58 -1.16
C PRO A 230 26.83 -12.09 -1.03
N LEU A 231 26.95 -11.59 0.21
CA LEU A 231 27.40 -10.20 0.48
C LEU A 231 28.92 -10.01 0.29
N GLU A 232 29.44 -10.17 -0.93
CA GLU A 232 30.89 -10.19 -1.19
C GLU A 232 31.60 -8.85 -0.98
N ALA A 233 30.88 -7.73 -1.14
CA ALA A 233 31.46 -6.39 -1.00
C ALA A 233 31.57 -5.92 0.46
N VAL A 234 30.88 -6.60 1.39
CA VAL A 234 30.92 -6.29 2.82
C VAL A 234 32.17 -6.93 3.42
N HIS A 235 32.91 -6.15 4.21
CA HIS A 235 34.15 -6.61 4.87
C HIS A 235 34.13 -6.29 6.37
N ASP A 236 35.04 -6.91 7.11
CA ASP A 236 35.17 -6.69 8.55
C ASP A 236 35.39 -5.22 8.88
N VAL A 237 34.55 -4.67 9.75
CA VAL A 237 34.67 -3.32 10.28
C VAL A 237 34.93 -3.41 11.78
N ALA A 238 35.93 -2.68 12.28
CA ALA A 238 36.27 -2.74 13.69
C ALA A 238 35.14 -2.17 14.57
N ALA A 239 34.72 -2.96 15.56
CA ALA A 239 33.81 -2.55 16.63
C ALA A 239 32.40 -2.10 16.19
N VAL A 240 31.81 -2.72 15.16
CA VAL A 240 30.42 -2.46 14.76
C VAL A 240 29.44 -2.72 15.90
N ASP A 241 28.71 -1.69 16.32
CA ASP A 241 27.67 -1.78 17.34
C ASP A 241 26.25 -1.67 16.77
N TRP A 242 26.09 -1.14 15.55
CA TRP A 242 24.81 -1.08 14.87
C TRP A 242 24.91 -1.23 13.35
N VAL A 243 24.01 -2.03 12.77
CA VAL A 243 23.83 -2.15 11.32
C VAL A 243 22.50 -1.54 10.92
N VAL A 244 22.54 -0.63 9.94
CA VAL A 244 21.34 -0.11 9.27
C VAL A 244 21.27 -0.73 7.87
N ALA A 245 20.26 -1.57 7.65
CA ALA A 245 20.00 -2.17 6.35
C ALA A 245 19.07 -1.28 5.50
N PHE A 246 19.13 -1.41 4.17
CA PHE A 246 18.21 -0.76 3.23
C PHE A 246 17.96 -1.64 2.00
N GLY A 247 16.72 -1.69 1.54
CA GLY A 247 16.31 -2.49 0.38
C GLY A 247 14.87 -2.99 0.52
N ALA A 248 14.47 -3.86 -0.41
CA ALA A 248 13.23 -4.61 -0.34
C ALA A 248 13.22 -5.56 0.88
N ALA A 249 12.05 -6.10 1.24
CA ALA A 249 11.88 -6.92 2.43
C ALA A 249 12.86 -8.11 2.45
N PHE A 250 12.91 -8.88 1.35
CA PHE A 250 13.83 -10.01 1.21
C PHE A 250 15.30 -9.60 1.39
N GLU A 251 15.72 -8.52 0.74
CA GLU A 251 17.10 -8.03 0.77
C GLU A 251 17.51 -7.61 2.18
N VAL A 252 16.65 -6.87 2.88
CA VAL A 252 16.89 -6.40 4.25
C VAL A 252 17.04 -7.58 5.22
N LEU A 253 16.25 -8.64 5.05
CA LEU A 253 16.33 -9.84 5.89
C LEU A 253 17.58 -10.66 5.61
N GLU A 254 17.99 -10.71 4.35
CA GLU A 254 19.21 -11.40 3.96
C GLU A 254 20.46 -10.64 4.46
N ILE A 255 20.42 -9.31 4.42
CA ILE A 255 21.41 -8.44 5.10
C ILE A 255 21.41 -8.72 6.59
N GLN A 256 20.25 -8.79 7.25
CA GLN A 256 20.13 -9.09 8.68
C GLN A 256 20.76 -10.44 9.05
N ARG A 257 20.68 -11.42 8.14
CA ARG A 257 21.23 -12.77 8.34
C ARG A 257 22.74 -12.84 8.11
N GLN A 258 23.26 -12.15 7.09
CA GLN A 258 24.66 -12.28 6.66
C GLN A 258 25.60 -11.18 7.18
N ALA A 259 25.13 -9.93 7.24
CA ALA A 259 25.99 -8.79 7.54
C ALA A 259 26.72 -8.92 8.87
N PRO A 260 26.12 -9.42 9.98
CA PRO A 260 26.86 -9.56 11.23
C PRO A 260 28.12 -10.42 11.10
N ALA A 261 28.07 -11.52 10.34
CA ALA A 261 29.24 -12.37 10.12
C ALA A 261 30.26 -11.71 9.18
N ALA A 262 29.79 -11.06 8.11
CA ALA A 262 30.65 -10.39 7.12
C ALA A 262 31.35 -9.13 7.67
N LEU A 263 30.75 -8.48 8.68
CA LEU A 263 31.28 -7.30 9.35
C LEU A 263 32.19 -7.64 10.55
N GLY A 264 32.31 -8.92 10.92
CA GLY A 264 32.97 -9.32 12.17
C GLY A 264 32.22 -8.81 13.42
N ALA A 265 30.92 -8.59 13.29
CA ALA A 265 30.09 -7.99 14.33
C ALA A 265 29.73 -9.00 15.44
N GLY A 266 29.58 -8.50 16.66
CA GLY A 266 29.25 -9.32 17.82
C GLY A 266 27.76 -9.69 17.88
N ALA A 267 27.42 -10.69 18.70
CA ALA A 267 26.02 -11.09 18.92
C ALA A 267 25.13 -10.00 19.56
N ALA A 268 25.73 -8.93 20.08
CA ALA A 268 25.04 -7.79 20.69
C ALA A 268 24.85 -6.60 19.72
N THR A 269 25.32 -6.72 18.47
CA THR A 269 25.17 -5.67 17.47
C THR A 269 23.69 -5.44 17.16
N GLY A 270 23.27 -4.18 17.27
CA GLY A 270 21.90 -3.78 16.98
C GLY A 270 21.62 -3.75 15.48
N PHE A 271 20.34 -3.81 15.13
CA PHE A 271 19.90 -3.87 13.76
C PHE A 271 18.69 -2.95 13.54
N SER A 272 18.67 -2.23 12.44
CA SER A 272 17.48 -1.50 12.02
C SER A 272 17.37 -1.39 10.52
N ALA A 273 16.17 -1.18 10.01
CA ALA A 273 15.94 -0.94 8.58
C ALA A 273 14.67 -0.10 8.35
N PRO A 274 14.32 0.22 7.09
CA PRO A 274 13.05 0.83 6.74
C PRO A 274 11.83 0.00 7.16
N SER A 275 10.64 0.52 6.87
CA SER A 275 9.35 -0.19 6.99
C SER A 275 9.33 -1.57 6.31
N SER A 276 10.17 -1.82 5.30
CA SER A 276 10.30 -3.13 4.65
C SER A 276 10.72 -4.26 5.60
N LEU A 277 11.40 -3.96 6.71
CA LEU A 277 11.72 -4.97 7.74
C LEU A 277 10.50 -5.47 8.52
N LEU A 278 9.39 -4.72 8.50
CA LEU A 278 8.15 -5.14 9.16
C LEU A 278 7.47 -6.30 8.43
N ILE A 279 7.74 -6.43 7.13
CA ILE A 279 7.08 -7.39 6.25
C ILE A 279 7.65 -8.79 6.49
N PRO A 280 6.84 -9.74 7.00
CA PRO A 280 7.29 -11.09 7.26
C PRO A 280 7.56 -11.85 5.98
N ASP A 281 8.61 -12.66 6.03
CA ASP A 281 8.93 -13.64 5.00
C ASP A 281 8.89 -15.06 5.54
N ALA A 282 8.35 -15.97 4.73
CA ALA A 282 8.19 -17.36 5.10
C ALA A 282 9.52 -18.09 5.28
N ALA A 283 10.55 -17.74 4.51
CA ALA A 283 11.88 -18.35 4.54
C ALA A 283 12.74 -17.87 5.73
N HIS A 284 12.42 -16.73 6.34
CA HIS A 284 13.17 -16.14 7.43
C HIS A 284 12.53 -16.38 8.81
N THR A 285 13.36 -16.51 9.85
CA THR A 285 12.89 -16.66 11.24
C THR A 285 12.41 -15.36 11.86
N GLY A 286 12.61 -14.23 11.18
CA GLY A 286 12.31 -12.88 11.65
C GLY A 286 13.50 -12.20 12.34
N PRO A 287 13.40 -10.88 12.55
CA PRO A 287 14.48 -10.10 13.11
C PRO A 287 14.75 -10.41 14.60
N PRO A 288 15.98 -10.17 15.08
CA PRO A 288 16.35 -10.41 16.47
C PRO A 288 15.67 -9.41 17.42
N ALA A 289 15.56 -9.77 18.70
CA ALA A 289 15.06 -8.86 19.74
C ALA A 289 15.86 -7.55 19.77
N GLY A 290 15.17 -6.42 19.89
CA GLY A 290 15.77 -5.08 19.84
C GLY A 290 15.99 -4.53 18.43
N ALA A 291 15.79 -5.34 17.38
CA ALA A 291 15.75 -4.81 16.02
C ALA A 291 14.64 -3.77 15.88
N ALA A 292 14.88 -2.70 15.12
CA ALA A 292 13.98 -1.57 15.02
C ALA A 292 13.62 -1.21 13.55
N ALA A 293 12.38 -0.82 13.32
CA ALA A 293 11.88 -0.38 12.02
C ALA A 293 10.95 0.82 12.16
N CYS A 294 10.95 1.71 11.17
CA CYS A 294 10.13 2.91 11.15
C CYS A 294 8.76 2.64 10.53
N TYR A 295 7.68 3.03 11.24
CA TYR A 295 6.35 3.12 10.65
C TYR A 295 5.37 3.89 11.55
N THR A 296 4.12 4.01 11.12
CA THR A 296 3.04 4.62 11.91
C THR A 296 2.53 3.67 13.01
N TYR A 297 2.13 4.21 14.17
CA TYR A 297 1.54 3.40 15.26
C TYR A 297 0.19 2.78 14.87
N THR A 298 -0.41 3.21 13.76
CA THR A 298 -1.70 2.75 13.22
C THR A 298 -1.56 1.56 12.25
N TRP A 299 -0.38 0.96 12.17
CA TRP A 299 -0.10 -0.21 11.34
C TRP A 299 -0.97 -1.41 11.68
N ALA A 300 -1.60 -2.02 10.68
CA ALA A 300 -2.48 -3.18 10.83
C ALA A 300 -1.79 -4.43 11.39
N GLY A 301 -0.47 -4.59 11.17
CA GLY A 301 0.30 -5.67 11.79
C GLY A 301 0.37 -5.61 13.32
N TRP A 302 -0.07 -4.50 13.92
CA TRP A 302 -0.06 -4.28 15.37
C TRP A 302 -1.37 -3.70 15.93
N ALA A 303 -1.96 -2.69 15.29
CA ALA A 303 -2.84 -1.72 15.94
C ALA A 303 -4.33 -2.14 16.03
N GLU A 304 -4.61 -3.43 16.23
CA GLU A 304 -5.96 -3.99 16.39
C GLU A 304 -6.88 -3.28 17.41
N PRO A 305 -6.39 -2.66 18.50
CA PRO A 305 -7.25 -1.91 19.41
C PRO A 305 -7.87 -0.64 18.80
N ILE A 306 -7.31 -0.11 17.71
CA ILE A 306 -7.81 1.09 17.05
C ILE A 306 -8.99 0.67 16.15
N PRO A 307 -10.22 1.21 16.35
CA PRO A 307 -11.42 0.71 15.68
C PRO A 307 -11.36 0.68 14.15
N ARG A 308 -10.79 1.71 13.52
CA ARG A 308 -10.66 1.75 12.05
C ARG A 308 -9.66 0.72 11.52
N VAL A 309 -8.55 0.51 12.24
CA VAL A 309 -7.54 -0.48 11.88
C VAL A 309 -8.10 -1.88 12.07
N ARG A 310 -8.83 -2.12 13.18
CA ARG A 310 -9.56 -3.37 13.38
C ARG A 310 -10.52 -3.68 12.25
N GLY A 311 -11.32 -2.70 11.85
CA GLY A 311 -12.25 -2.89 10.74
C GLY A 311 -11.54 -3.25 9.44
N PHE A 312 -10.37 -2.65 9.16
CA PHE A 312 -9.54 -3.06 8.02
C PHE A 312 -9.05 -4.50 8.17
N ILE A 313 -8.49 -4.87 9.33
CA ILE A 313 -8.01 -6.24 9.62
C ILE A 313 -9.11 -7.27 9.41
N GLU A 314 -10.31 -7.03 9.96
CA GLU A 314 -11.44 -7.97 9.86
C GLU A 314 -11.86 -8.18 8.41
N ARG A 315 -12.00 -7.11 7.61
CA ARG A 315 -12.40 -7.22 6.20
C ARG A 315 -11.31 -7.85 5.34
N PHE A 316 -10.05 -7.59 5.66
CA PHE A 316 -8.91 -8.23 5.02
C PHE A 316 -8.87 -9.74 5.33
N GLU A 317 -9.03 -10.11 6.61
CA GLU A 317 -9.12 -11.51 7.05
C GLU A 317 -10.31 -12.23 6.39
N ASP A 318 -11.47 -11.57 6.27
CA ASP A 318 -12.65 -12.13 5.62
C ASP A 318 -12.41 -12.42 4.13
N MET A 319 -11.65 -11.56 3.42
CA MET A 319 -11.37 -11.71 1.99
C MET A 319 -10.24 -12.71 1.70
N PHE A 320 -9.14 -12.63 2.45
CA PHE A 320 -7.90 -13.39 2.16
C PHE A 320 -7.67 -14.58 3.09
N GLY A 321 -8.49 -14.76 4.13
CA GLY A 321 -8.37 -15.85 5.09
C GLY A 321 -7.14 -15.77 6.00
N ARG A 322 -6.44 -14.63 5.99
CA ARG A 322 -5.24 -14.35 6.80
C ARG A 322 -5.19 -12.89 7.23
N ARG A 323 -4.39 -12.60 8.25
CA ARG A 323 -4.15 -11.23 8.70
C ARG A 323 -3.33 -10.44 7.67
N PRO A 324 -3.50 -9.11 7.64
CA PRO A 324 -2.52 -8.25 7.01
C PRO A 324 -1.20 -8.38 7.75
N ALA A 325 -0.11 -8.47 6.99
CA ALA A 325 1.22 -8.81 7.47
C ALA A 325 2.26 -7.78 7.04
N GLY A 326 2.00 -6.99 6.00
CA GLY A 326 2.93 -6.02 5.43
C GLY A 326 2.34 -4.62 5.36
N LEU A 327 2.34 -4.07 4.14
CA LEU A 327 1.98 -2.69 3.85
C LEU A 327 0.65 -2.59 3.09
N GLU A 328 -0.28 -3.52 3.34
CA GLU A 328 -1.57 -3.61 2.63
C GLU A 328 -2.41 -2.34 2.78
N GLN A 329 -2.27 -1.64 3.91
CA GLN A 329 -2.94 -0.36 4.14
C GLN A 329 -2.54 0.72 3.12
N GLU A 330 -1.31 0.70 2.60
CA GLU A 330 -0.85 1.68 1.59
C GLU A 330 -1.54 1.46 0.25
N GLY A 331 -1.65 0.20 -0.20
CA GLY A 331 -2.38 -0.17 -1.41
C GLY A 331 -3.88 0.12 -1.29
N PHE A 332 -4.46 -0.20 -0.12
CA PHE A 332 -5.85 0.08 0.18
C PHE A 332 -6.13 1.58 0.15
N ASP A 333 -5.37 2.38 0.91
CA ASP A 333 -5.57 3.83 0.99
C ASP A 333 -5.33 4.51 -0.38
N ALA A 334 -4.41 3.99 -1.21
CA ALA A 334 -4.16 4.47 -2.58
C ALA A 334 -5.41 4.36 -3.47
N VAL A 335 -6.04 3.18 -3.53
CA VAL A 335 -7.27 2.99 -4.32
C VAL A 335 -8.41 3.81 -3.73
N ARG A 336 -8.54 3.86 -2.39
CA ARG A 336 -9.61 4.60 -1.73
C ARG A 336 -9.57 6.10 -2.06
N ILE A 337 -8.38 6.71 -2.06
CA ILE A 337 -8.28 8.14 -2.37
C ILE A 337 -8.51 8.43 -3.86
N VAL A 338 -8.01 7.57 -4.75
CA VAL A 338 -8.27 7.66 -6.19
C VAL A 338 -9.77 7.52 -6.48
N ALA A 339 -10.45 6.57 -5.82
CA ALA A 339 -11.89 6.39 -5.95
C ALA A 339 -12.68 7.62 -5.48
N GLU A 340 -12.30 8.26 -4.38
CA GLU A 340 -12.92 9.52 -3.93
C GLU A 340 -12.71 10.66 -4.93
N GLY A 341 -11.49 10.80 -5.47
CA GLY A 341 -11.18 11.77 -6.52
C GLY A 341 -12.02 11.52 -7.78
N LEU A 342 -12.10 10.27 -8.23
CA LEU A 342 -12.91 9.87 -9.38
C LEU A 342 -14.41 10.12 -9.13
N ARG A 343 -14.92 9.92 -7.90
CA ARG A 343 -16.31 10.30 -7.58
C ARG A 343 -16.54 11.80 -7.75
N ALA A 344 -15.59 12.62 -7.31
CA ALA A 344 -15.67 14.08 -7.47
C ALA A 344 -15.58 14.53 -8.94
N THR A 345 -14.84 13.81 -9.79
CA THR A 345 -14.77 14.10 -11.22
C THR A 345 -15.87 13.40 -12.04
N GLY A 346 -16.67 12.50 -11.45
CA GLY A 346 -17.60 11.66 -12.22
C GLY A 346 -16.88 10.66 -13.14
N GLY A 347 -15.73 10.14 -12.69
CA GLY A 347 -14.95 9.10 -13.35
C GLY A 347 -13.95 9.60 -14.39
N ARG A 348 -13.66 10.91 -14.45
CA ARG A 348 -12.66 11.48 -15.37
C ARG A 348 -11.28 11.52 -14.71
N GLY A 349 -10.25 11.12 -15.45
CA GLY A 349 -8.84 11.21 -15.07
C GLY A 349 -8.21 12.59 -15.34
N GLY A 350 -6.89 12.60 -15.53
CA GLY A 350 -6.14 13.81 -15.94
C GLY A 350 -6.05 14.89 -14.85
N ASP A 351 -5.81 16.14 -15.27
CA ASP A 351 -5.67 17.30 -14.37
C ASP A 351 -6.91 17.55 -13.49
N GLU A 352 -8.09 17.07 -13.92
CA GLU A 352 -9.29 17.12 -13.09
C GLU A 352 -9.19 16.18 -11.90
N LEU A 353 -8.66 14.97 -12.09
CA LEU A 353 -8.47 14.00 -11.02
C LEU A 353 -7.38 14.45 -10.03
N VAL A 354 -6.26 14.96 -10.54
CA VAL A 354 -5.19 15.54 -9.69
C VAL A 354 -5.78 16.61 -8.76
N ARG A 355 -6.46 17.61 -9.34
CA ARG A 355 -7.09 18.69 -8.56
C ARG A 355 -8.21 18.18 -7.66
N ALA A 356 -8.97 17.17 -8.08
CA ALA A 356 -10.00 16.61 -7.23
C ALA A 356 -9.40 15.97 -5.97
N ILE A 357 -8.33 15.19 -6.12
CA ILE A 357 -7.59 14.56 -5.01
C ILE A 357 -6.98 15.63 -4.09
N GLU A 358 -6.32 16.65 -4.64
CA GLU A 358 -5.76 17.80 -3.89
C GLU A 358 -6.79 18.58 -3.06
N ASN A 359 -8.07 18.56 -3.47
CA ASN A 359 -9.15 19.32 -2.80
C ASN A 359 -10.10 18.42 -2.00
N LEU A 360 -9.79 17.14 -1.84
CA LEU A 360 -10.57 16.28 -0.96
C LEU A 360 -10.44 16.80 0.49
N PRO A 361 -11.54 16.94 1.23
CA PRO A 361 -11.43 17.15 2.67
C PRO A 361 -10.72 15.95 3.29
N GLU A 362 -10.01 16.17 4.41
CA GLU A 362 -9.34 15.11 5.18
C GLU A 362 -10.15 13.80 5.21
N ARG A 363 -9.49 12.69 4.83
CA ARG A 363 -10.07 11.35 4.82
C ARG A 363 -9.27 10.43 5.72
N THR A 364 -9.94 9.50 6.38
CA THR A 364 -9.29 8.42 7.11
C THR A 364 -9.94 7.11 6.69
N PHE A 365 -9.17 6.21 6.09
CA PHE A 365 -9.68 4.92 5.62
C PHE A 365 -9.19 3.78 6.52
N SER A 366 -7.95 3.32 6.34
CA SER A 366 -7.41 2.19 7.12
C SER A 366 -6.47 2.61 8.26
N SER A 367 -5.67 3.67 8.08
CA SER A 367 -4.51 3.96 8.94
C SER A 367 -4.57 5.34 9.61
N PHE A 368 -4.18 6.41 8.93
CA PHE A 368 -4.11 7.77 9.45
C PHE A 368 -4.97 8.73 8.60
N PRO A 369 -5.22 9.96 9.08
CA PRO A 369 -5.81 11.00 8.25
C PRO A 369 -4.89 11.36 7.09
N ILE A 370 -5.47 11.44 5.89
CA ILE A 370 -4.85 11.84 4.63
C ILE A 370 -5.45 13.19 4.27
N ASP A 371 -4.60 14.19 4.14
CA ASP A 371 -4.94 15.55 3.75
C ASP A 371 -3.93 16.01 2.71
N PHE A 372 -4.39 16.16 1.46
CA PHE A 372 -3.54 16.61 0.37
C PHE A 372 -3.73 18.09 0.10
N GLY A 373 -2.74 18.68 -0.53
CA GLY A 373 -2.87 19.98 -1.16
C GLY A 373 -1.89 20.11 -2.32
N PRO A 374 -1.96 21.20 -3.09
CA PRO A 374 -1.12 21.39 -4.30
C PRO A 374 0.39 21.32 -4.06
N ASP A 375 0.83 21.44 -2.80
CA ASP A 375 2.23 21.42 -2.39
C ASP A 375 2.59 20.21 -1.48
N ASP A 376 1.63 19.34 -1.17
CA ASP A 376 1.85 18.16 -0.32
C ASP A 376 1.02 16.95 -0.80
N HIS A 377 1.71 16.01 -1.45
CA HIS A 377 1.14 14.79 -2.02
C HIS A 377 1.65 13.52 -1.30
N LEU A 378 2.05 13.65 -0.03
CA LEU A 378 2.42 12.51 0.81
C LEU A 378 1.21 12.02 1.61
N PHE A 379 0.93 10.72 1.55
CA PHE A 379 -0.21 10.16 2.29
C PHE A 379 -0.04 10.34 3.80
N MET A 380 1.16 10.03 4.31
CA MET A 380 1.42 10.00 5.74
C MET A 380 1.84 11.39 6.24
N PRO A 381 1.16 11.94 7.28
CA PRO A 381 1.67 13.11 7.98
C PRO A 381 2.95 12.77 8.73
N ARG A 382 3.97 13.63 8.65
CA ARG A 382 5.26 13.39 9.31
C ARG A 382 5.15 13.17 10.83
N SER A 383 4.13 13.72 11.50
CA SER A 383 3.91 13.57 12.95
C SER A 383 3.57 12.17 13.41
N GLU A 384 3.12 11.31 12.48
CA GLU A 384 2.68 9.95 12.78
C GLU A 384 3.81 8.92 12.73
N LEU A 385 4.99 9.30 12.23
CA LEU A 385 6.14 8.41 12.12
C LEU A 385 6.83 8.20 13.46
N GLY A 386 7.04 6.94 13.82
CA GLY A 386 7.87 6.54 14.96
C GLY A 386 8.64 5.26 14.66
N LEU A 387 8.95 4.51 15.71
CA LEU A 387 9.66 3.23 15.63
C LEU A 387 8.85 2.11 16.27
N PHE A 388 9.01 0.94 15.69
CA PHE A 388 8.69 -0.34 16.29
C PHE A 388 9.99 -1.04 16.66
N ALA A 389 9.93 -1.89 17.70
CA ALA A 389 11.00 -2.82 18.01
C ALA A 389 10.46 -4.25 18.21
N VAL A 390 11.31 -5.23 17.92
CA VAL A 390 11.06 -6.64 18.24
C VAL A 390 11.20 -6.83 19.75
N PRO A 391 10.13 -7.20 20.47
CA PRO A 391 10.15 -7.24 21.93
C PRO A 391 11.08 -8.34 22.47
N GLY A 392 11.55 -8.14 23.69
CA GLY A 392 12.38 -9.13 24.38
C GLY A 392 11.65 -10.44 24.66
N PRO A 393 12.38 -11.56 24.81
CA PRO A 393 11.76 -12.86 25.09
C PRO A 393 10.99 -12.89 26.43
N LYS A 394 11.31 -11.97 27.35
CA LYS A 394 10.65 -11.84 28.67
C LYS A 394 9.63 -10.72 28.73
N GLU A 395 9.45 -9.97 27.66
CA GLU A 395 8.51 -8.86 27.63
C GLU A 395 7.07 -9.38 27.64
N THR A 396 6.20 -8.66 28.36
CA THR A 396 4.77 -8.97 28.38
C THR A 396 4.14 -8.42 27.10
N LEU A 397 3.52 -9.31 26.34
CA LEU A 397 2.82 -8.95 25.10
C LEU A 397 1.49 -8.28 25.41
N ASP A 398 1.01 -7.48 24.47
CA ASP A 398 -0.31 -6.88 24.57
C ASP A 398 -1.42 -7.94 24.44
N PRO A 399 -2.62 -7.71 25.00
CA PRO A 399 -3.65 -8.76 25.11
C PRO A 399 -4.11 -9.38 23.79
N TRP A 400 -3.98 -8.65 22.69
CA TRP A 400 -4.32 -9.17 21.38
C TRP A 400 -3.15 -9.87 20.73
N GLN A 401 -1.91 -9.77 21.19
CA GLN A 401 -0.73 -10.38 20.55
C GLN A 401 -0.38 -11.76 21.14
N THR A 402 0.11 -12.66 20.28
CA THR A 402 0.64 -13.96 20.71
C THR A 402 1.84 -14.37 19.85
N ARG A 403 2.81 -15.09 20.43
CA ARG A 403 3.97 -15.61 19.68
C ARG A 403 3.61 -16.66 18.62
N GLU A 404 2.48 -17.34 18.81
CA GLU A 404 2.01 -18.38 17.88
C GLU A 404 1.35 -17.76 16.65
N ARG A 405 0.54 -16.71 16.86
CA ARG A 405 -0.16 -16.02 15.78
C ARG A 405 0.71 -14.97 15.08
N ASP A 406 1.47 -14.21 15.86
CA ASP A 406 2.30 -13.11 15.37
C ASP A 406 3.74 -13.61 15.27
N ARG A 407 4.05 -14.27 14.15
CA ARG A 407 5.38 -14.89 13.93
C ARG A 407 6.49 -13.86 14.14
N TRP A 408 6.29 -12.63 13.66
CA TRP A 408 7.21 -11.51 13.84
C TRP A 408 6.54 -10.47 14.72
N LEU A 409 6.85 -10.52 16.02
CA LEU A 409 6.30 -9.58 16.98
C LEU A 409 6.99 -8.23 16.83
N TRP A 410 6.18 -7.19 16.71
CA TRP A 410 6.60 -5.80 16.72
C TRP A 410 5.75 -5.03 17.73
N ARG A 411 6.39 -4.14 18.48
CA ARG A 411 5.71 -3.22 19.40
C ARG A 411 6.18 -1.78 19.17
N PRO A 412 5.28 -0.80 19.18
CA PRO A 412 5.65 0.59 19.03
C PRO A 412 6.46 1.04 20.25
N ILE A 413 7.58 1.73 19.99
CA ILE A 413 8.36 2.40 21.02
C ILE A 413 7.68 3.75 21.31
N MET A 414 6.81 3.82 22.32
CA MET A 414 5.87 4.92 22.51
C MET A 414 6.54 6.29 22.67
N ARG A 415 7.77 6.35 23.19
CA ARG A 415 8.54 7.61 23.29
C ARG A 415 8.97 8.19 21.93
N THR A 416 8.91 7.40 20.86
CA THR A 416 9.19 7.84 19.49
C THR A 416 7.97 8.48 18.83
N PHE A 417 6.77 8.17 19.33
CA PHE A 417 5.51 8.83 18.97
C PHE A 417 5.22 9.99 19.92
N THR A 418 6.16 10.94 20.01
CA THR A 418 6.07 12.13 20.87
C THR A 418 6.49 13.39 20.13
N TYR A 419 5.86 14.52 20.43
CA TYR A 419 6.23 15.81 19.80
C TYR A 419 7.30 16.59 20.58
N ASN A 420 7.57 16.22 21.83
CA ASN A 420 8.57 16.88 22.70
C ASN A 420 9.43 15.89 23.50
N GLY A 421 9.44 14.60 23.14
CA GLY A 421 10.16 13.56 23.87
C GLY A 421 9.42 12.99 25.09
N GLU A 422 8.30 13.59 25.52
CA GLU A 422 7.54 13.16 26.71
C GLU A 422 6.07 12.91 26.41
N ARG A 423 5.40 13.84 25.72
CA ARG A 423 3.98 13.81 25.42
C ARG A 423 3.72 13.27 24.03
N THR A 424 2.74 12.39 23.96
CA THR A 424 2.46 11.61 22.75
C THR A 424 1.90 12.45 21.60
N SER A 425 2.29 12.09 20.37
CA SER A 425 1.68 12.58 19.12
C SER A 425 0.49 11.73 18.66
N VAL A 426 0.11 10.67 19.39
CA VAL A 426 -1.08 9.85 19.07
C VAL A 426 -2.31 10.73 18.84
N LEU A 427 -2.99 10.45 17.74
CA LEU A 427 -4.15 11.19 17.25
C LEU A 427 -5.20 11.30 18.35
N GLU A 428 -5.87 12.46 18.40
CA GLU A 428 -6.86 12.74 19.44
C GLU A 428 -7.94 11.65 19.54
N GLY A 429 -8.40 11.16 18.39
CA GLY A 429 -9.40 10.09 18.30
C GLY A 429 -8.95 8.76 18.90
N ASP A 430 -7.65 8.49 18.91
CA ASP A 430 -7.07 7.22 19.35
C ASP A 430 -6.57 7.27 20.79
N ARG A 431 -6.41 8.46 21.39
CA ARG A 431 -5.88 8.61 22.75
C ARG A 431 -6.63 7.77 23.78
N ARG A 432 -7.95 7.59 23.65
CA ARG A 432 -8.71 6.78 24.62
C ARG A 432 -8.42 5.28 24.53
N VAL A 433 -7.88 4.81 23.40
CA VAL A 433 -7.44 3.43 23.19
C VAL A 433 -6.21 3.13 24.05
N PHE A 434 -5.20 4.01 23.98
CA PHE A 434 -3.93 3.88 24.70
C PHE A 434 -3.99 4.43 26.13
N PHE A 435 -4.85 5.41 26.37
CA PHE A 435 -4.97 6.15 27.64
C PHE A 435 -6.45 6.24 28.08
N PRO A 436 -7.03 5.17 28.66
CA PRO A 436 -8.47 5.13 28.98
C PRO A 436 -8.97 6.25 29.90
N GLY A 437 -8.07 6.79 30.74
CA GLY A 437 -8.34 7.92 31.63
C GLY A 437 -8.37 9.29 30.94
N TRP A 438 -7.84 9.42 29.72
CA TRP A 438 -7.72 10.71 29.04
C TRP A 438 -9.08 11.30 28.62
N ARG A 439 -9.16 12.63 28.58
CA ARG A 439 -10.32 13.43 28.18
C ARG A 439 -9.86 14.61 27.33
N LYS A 440 -10.69 15.06 26.39
CA LYS A 440 -10.36 16.15 25.44
C LYS A 440 -9.89 17.46 26.09
N SER A 441 -10.36 17.76 27.30
CA SER A 441 -9.93 18.94 28.06
C SER A 441 -8.53 18.84 28.66
N LEU A 442 -7.93 17.65 28.66
CA LEU A 442 -6.59 17.40 29.20
C LEU A 442 -5.53 17.52 28.09
N PRO A 443 -4.29 17.91 28.43
CA PRO A 443 -3.18 17.86 27.49
C PRO A 443 -2.92 16.42 27.00
N ALA A 444 -2.17 16.27 25.92
CA ALA A 444 -1.75 14.96 25.42
C ALA A 444 -1.02 14.16 26.52
N PRO A 445 -1.37 12.88 26.78
CA PRO A 445 -0.74 12.08 27.83
C PRO A 445 0.77 11.92 27.64
N THR A 446 1.46 11.59 28.72
CA THR A 446 2.86 11.19 28.63
C THR A 446 2.98 9.77 28.11
N TYR A 447 4.01 9.45 27.32
CA TYR A 447 4.15 8.11 26.72
C TYR A 447 4.24 7.00 27.77
N THR A 448 4.76 7.30 28.96
CA THR A 448 4.91 6.36 30.09
C THR A 448 3.58 5.89 30.65
N GLU A 449 2.49 6.64 30.40
CA GLU A 449 1.13 6.30 30.83
C GLU A 449 0.40 5.42 29.81
N SER A 450 1.03 5.11 28.66
CA SER A 450 0.38 4.29 27.64
C SER A 450 0.13 2.88 28.18
N ARG A 451 -1.07 2.38 27.97
CA ARG A 451 -1.45 1.01 28.34
C ARG A 451 -0.74 -0.04 27.46
N TYR A 452 -0.36 0.35 26.25
CA TYR A 452 0.15 -0.55 25.22
C TYR A 452 1.46 -0.04 24.62
N GLY A 453 2.19 -0.96 23.99
CA GLY A 453 3.50 -0.70 23.41
C GLY A 453 4.62 -0.65 24.44
N ILE A 454 5.81 -0.29 23.99
CA ILE A 454 6.98 -0.13 24.84
C ILE A 454 6.98 1.28 25.43
N VAL A 455 6.85 1.38 26.75
CA VAL A 455 6.76 2.64 27.51
C VAL A 455 8.00 2.94 28.34
N THR A 456 9.06 2.15 28.17
CA THR A 456 10.32 2.34 28.87
C THR A 456 11.10 3.54 28.32
N GLY A 457 11.86 4.17 29.20
CA GLY A 457 12.73 5.29 28.85
C GLY A 457 13.95 4.84 28.04
N HIS A 458 14.69 5.80 27.51
CA HIS A 458 15.86 5.57 26.63
C HIS A 458 16.98 4.71 27.23
N SER A 459 16.97 4.48 28.55
CA SER A 459 17.96 3.65 29.26
C SER A 459 17.65 2.15 29.21
N ASP A 460 16.50 1.74 28.67
CA ASP A 460 16.19 0.33 28.48
C ASP A 460 17.17 -0.25 27.45
N PRO A 461 17.96 -1.27 27.83
CA PRO A 461 19.04 -1.79 26.99
C PRO A 461 18.53 -2.51 25.74
N LEU A 462 17.25 -2.88 25.72
CA LEU A 462 16.63 -3.56 24.60
C LEU A 462 15.81 -2.60 23.73
N HIS A 463 15.12 -1.63 24.34
CA HIS A 463 14.16 -0.77 23.64
C HIS A 463 14.23 0.71 23.89
#